data_AF-A0A972EX58-F1
#
_entry.id   AF-A0A972EX58-F1
#
_cell.length_a   1.000
_cell.length_b   1.000
_cell.length_c   1.000
_cell.angle_alpha   90.00
_cell.angle_beta   90.00
_cell.angle_gamma   90.00
#
_symmetry.space_group_name_H-M   'P 1'
#
loop_
_entity.id
_entity.type
_entity.pdbx_description
1 polymer ?
#
loop_
_entity_poly.entity_id
_entity_poly.type
_entity_poly.pdbx_seq_one_letter_code
_entity_poly.pdbx_strand_id
1 'polypeptide(L)'
;FGLVVIWLAMVSWFDIRKSEIPHSAWVIIPIILAGTYQIWQGGWPLVLLTAFVVVVSERERISILFQMNELGRIITWLPLLFLGAFFAVQLSPIAALAIIGFWAAWELKWWGGADAVSAITVCLIWPGMSFIVSFLVIHFIVVIASGLVSMIREQKIKLHRLPGLPILLASVLILKVGIIFLG
;
A
#
# COMPACT_ATOMS: atom_id res chain seq x y z
N PHE A 1 14.43 -1.09 10.03
CA PHE A 1 13.41 -1.93 10.68
C PHE A 1 12.68 -1.20 11.81
N GLY A 2 13.35 -0.86 12.93
CA GLY A 2 12.69 -0.20 14.08
C GLY A 2 11.94 1.08 13.74
N LEU A 3 12.49 1.93 12.88
CA LEU A 3 11.81 3.14 12.39
C LEU A 3 10.48 2.86 11.69
N VAL A 4 10.41 1.82 10.85
CA VAL A 4 9.18 1.43 10.14
C VAL A 4 8.13 0.91 11.10
N VAL A 5 8.54 0.14 12.11
CA VAL A 5 7.63 -0.35 13.17
C VAL A 5 7.09 0.81 14.00
N ILE A 6 7.94 1.73 14.43
CA ILE A 6 7.52 2.91 15.20
C ILE A 6 6.53 3.74 14.38
N TRP A 7 6.86 4.03 13.12
CA TRP A 7 5.98 4.76 12.22
C TRP A 7 4.63 4.04 12.03
N LEU A 8 4.63 2.77 11.64
CA LEU A 8 3.38 2.00 11.46
C LEU A 8 2.59 1.88 12.75
N ALA A 9 3.23 1.73 13.92
CA ALA A 9 2.56 1.69 15.21
C ALA A 9 1.87 3.01 15.53
N MET A 10 2.53 4.13 15.25
CA MET A 10 1.94 5.46 15.43
C MET A 10 0.73 5.64 14.51
N VAL A 11 0.87 5.40 13.19
CA VAL A 11 -0.25 5.61 12.26
C VAL A 11 -1.39 4.61 12.53
N SER A 12 -1.09 3.36 12.86
CA SER A 12 -2.10 2.35 13.26
C SER A 12 -2.85 2.74 14.52
N TRP A 13 -2.15 3.27 15.52
CA TRP A 13 -2.80 3.75 16.75
C TRP A 13 -3.76 4.90 16.47
N PHE A 14 -3.38 5.85 15.62
CA PHE A 14 -4.27 6.94 15.20
C PHE A 14 -5.49 6.44 14.43
N ASP A 15 -5.29 5.52 13.47
CA ASP A 15 -6.35 4.90 12.68
C ASP A 15 -7.40 4.23 13.59
N ILE A 16 -6.96 3.41 14.55
CA ILE A 16 -7.83 2.72 15.50
C ILE A 16 -8.57 3.70 16.42
N ARG A 17 -7.86 4.71 16.97
CA ARG A 17 -8.42 5.60 18.01
C ARG A 17 -9.34 6.68 17.47
N LYS A 18 -9.01 7.25 16.31
CA LYS A 18 -9.69 8.44 15.80
C LYS A 18 -10.48 8.18 14.53
N SER A 19 -10.30 7.03 13.86
CA SER A 19 -10.83 6.78 12.51
C SER A 19 -10.49 7.90 11.51
N GLU A 20 -9.44 8.65 11.82
CA GLU A 20 -8.92 9.78 11.06
C GLU A 20 -7.46 9.46 10.74
N ILE A 21 -7.10 9.63 9.49
CA ILE A 21 -5.72 9.56 9.06
C ILE A 21 -5.02 10.81 9.62
N PRO A 22 -3.95 10.69 10.42
CA PRO A 22 -3.19 11.86 10.85
C PRO A 22 -2.67 12.60 9.61
N HIS A 23 -2.52 13.92 9.71
CA HIS A 23 -2.14 14.84 8.64
C HIS A 23 -1.33 14.19 7.48
N SER A 24 -1.68 14.45 6.22
CA SER A 24 -1.13 13.75 5.04
C SER A 24 0.41 13.61 5.01
N ALA A 25 1.13 14.55 5.64
CA ALA A 25 2.56 14.51 5.89
C ALA A 25 3.06 13.18 6.51
N TRP A 26 2.27 12.53 7.36
CA TRP A 26 2.60 11.27 8.04
C TRP A 26 2.74 10.07 7.10
N VAL A 27 2.26 10.20 5.87
CA VAL A 27 2.34 9.17 4.84
C VAL A 27 3.21 9.63 3.67
N ILE A 28 3.20 10.95 3.36
CA ILE A 28 4.01 11.55 2.30
C ILE A 28 5.51 11.54 2.64
N ILE A 29 5.90 11.87 3.88
CA ILE A 29 7.31 11.88 4.27
C ILE A 29 7.92 10.47 4.16
N PRO A 30 7.30 9.41 4.72
CA PRO A 30 7.79 8.04 4.57
C PRO A 30 7.93 7.59 3.12
N ILE A 31 6.97 7.88 2.24
CA ILE A 31 7.06 7.44 0.84
C ILE A 31 8.20 8.14 0.09
N ILE A 32 8.45 9.43 0.37
CA ILE A 32 9.60 10.15 -0.19
C ILE A 32 10.90 9.54 0.30
N LEU A 33 11.03 9.30 1.60
CA LEU A 33 12.23 8.68 2.18
C LEU A 33 12.46 7.26 1.63
N ALA A 34 11.40 6.46 1.52
CA ALA A 34 11.46 5.12 0.95
C ALA A 34 11.83 5.17 -0.54
N GLY A 35 11.30 6.13 -1.31
CA GLY A 35 11.65 6.37 -2.69
C GLY A 35 13.13 6.73 -2.87
N THR A 36 13.63 7.67 -2.08
CA THR A 36 15.06 8.06 -2.11
C THR A 36 15.96 6.88 -1.74
N TYR A 37 15.58 6.12 -0.70
CA TYR A 37 16.29 4.89 -0.33
C TYR A 37 16.28 3.88 -1.48
N GLN A 38 15.13 3.66 -2.13
CA GLN A 38 15.01 2.69 -3.19
C GLN A 38 15.77 3.11 -4.46
N ILE A 39 15.83 4.41 -4.79
CA ILE A 39 16.69 4.94 -5.85
C ILE A 39 18.16 4.65 -5.53
N TRP A 40 18.60 4.91 -4.29
CA TRP A 40 19.98 4.62 -3.86
C TRP A 40 20.34 3.14 -4.03
N GLN A 41 19.38 2.24 -3.78
CA GLN A 41 19.54 0.80 -3.98
C GLN A 41 19.45 0.35 -5.44
N GLY A 42 19.40 1.28 -6.41
CA GLY A 42 19.25 1.00 -7.84
C GLY A 42 17.82 0.67 -8.27
N GLY A 43 16.86 0.71 -7.35
CA GLY A 43 15.47 0.34 -7.55
C GLY A 43 14.57 1.43 -8.13
N TRP A 44 15.14 2.35 -8.90
CA TRP A 44 14.42 3.48 -9.51
C TRP A 44 13.17 3.09 -10.33
N PRO A 45 13.06 1.92 -11.00
CA PRO A 45 11.84 1.54 -11.72
C PRO A 45 10.60 1.45 -10.82
N LEU A 46 10.76 0.95 -9.58
CA LEU A 46 9.65 0.85 -8.61
C LEU A 46 9.22 2.25 -8.13
N VAL A 47 10.17 3.16 -7.99
CA VAL A 47 9.90 4.55 -7.62
C VAL A 47 9.22 5.29 -8.77
N LEU A 48 9.63 5.05 -10.01
CA LEU A 48 8.97 5.59 -11.20
C LEU A 48 7.51 5.10 -11.28
N LEU A 49 7.28 3.80 -11.12
CA LEU A 49 5.93 3.24 -11.09
C LEU A 49 5.09 3.89 -9.98
N THR A 50 5.67 4.07 -8.79
CA THR A 50 4.99 4.71 -7.66
C THR A 50 4.64 6.17 -7.96
N ALA A 51 5.55 6.92 -8.59
CA ALA A 51 5.30 8.29 -9.01
C ALA A 51 4.16 8.37 -10.04
N PHE A 52 4.14 7.47 -11.02
CA PHE A 52 3.04 7.39 -11.97
C PHE A 52 1.71 7.07 -11.28
N VAL A 53 1.68 6.08 -10.40
CA VAL A 53 0.50 5.77 -9.58
C VAL A 53 -0.02 7.02 -8.87
N VAL A 54 0.85 7.81 -8.21
CA VAL A 54 0.46 9.05 -7.53
C VAL A 54 -0.14 10.07 -8.51
N VAL A 55 0.51 10.30 -9.65
CA VAL A 55 0.03 11.24 -10.67
C VAL A 55 -1.35 10.82 -11.20
N VAL A 56 -1.53 9.55 -11.54
CA VAL A 56 -2.79 9.01 -12.06
C VAL A 56 -3.91 9.05 -11.03
N SER A 57 -3.56 8.96 -9.76
CA SER A 57 -4.53 9.08 -8.67
C SER A 57 -5.07 10.50 -8.52
N GLU A 58 -4.27 11.52 -8.88
CA GLU A 58 -4.68 12.93 -8.90
C GLU A 58 -5.32 13.35 -10.24
N ARG A 59 -5.61 12.41 -11.16
CA ARG A 59 -6.15 12.67 -12.51
C ARG A 59 -7.34 13.63 -12.53
N GLU A 60 -8.26 13.53 -11.58
CA GLU A 60 -9.43 14.41 -11.51
C GLU A 60 -9.04 15.85 -11.16
N ARG A 61 -8.13 16.01 -10.19
CA ARG A 61 -7.58 17.32 -9.83
C ARG A 61 -6.81 17.94 -11.00
N ILE A 62 -6.03 17.12 -11.70
CA ILE A 62 -5.29 17.52 -12.91
C ILE A 62 -6.27 17.95 -14.00
N SER A 63 -7.33 17.18 -14.26
CA SER A 63 -8.38 17.50 -15.23
C SER A 63 -9.02 18.86 -14.96
N ILE A 64 -9.35 19.14 -13.69
CA ILE A 64 -9.93 20.41 -13.27
C ILE A 64 -8.91 21.55 -13.45
N LEU A 65 -7.66 21.34 -13.03
CA LEU A 65 -6.60 22.35 -13.12
C LEU A 65 -6.32 22.79 -14.56
N PHE A 66 -6.28 21.83 -15.49
CA PHE A 66 -6.00 22.09 -16.90
C PHE A 66 -7.26 22.32 -17.75
N GLN A 67 -8.46 22.21 -17.16
CA GLN A 67 -9.75 22.30 -17.86
C GLN A 67 -9.88 21.31 -19.03
N MET A 68 -9.27 20.13 -18.89
CA MET A 68 -9.24 19.10 -19.93
C MET A 68 -9.86 17.80 -19.42
N ASN A 69 -11.14 17.59 -19.73
CA ASN A 69 -11.92 16.42 -19.28
C ASN A 69 -11.27 15.07 -19.64
N GLU A 70 -10.51 15.00 -20.73
CA GLU A 70 -9.80 13.79 -21.14
C GLU A 70 -8.73 13.37 -20.12
N LEU A 71 -8.15 14.31 -19.37
CA LEU A 71 -7.19 13.99 -18.31
C LEU A 71 -7.85 13.36 -17.08
N GLY A 72 -9.18 13.49 -16.90
CA GLY A 72 -9.88 12.79 -15.83
C GLY A 72 -10.06 11.30 -16.12
N ARG A 73 -10.01 10.91 -17.40
CA ARG A 73 -10.27 9.53 -17.82
C ARG A 73 -9.05 8.65 -17.53
N ILE A 74 -9.29 7.54 -16.84
CA ILE A 74 -8.24 6.55 -16.51
C ILE A 74 -7.52 6.01 -17.75
N ILE A 75 -8.23 5.89 -18.88
CA ILE A 75 -7.68 5.35 -20.12
C ILE A 75 -6.53 6.19 -20.68
N THR A 76 -6.56 7.52 -20.46
CA THR A 76 -5.52 8.47 -20.85
C THR A 76 -4.19 8.16 -20.16
N TRP A 77 -4.27 7.59 -18.96
CA TRP A 77 -3.12 7.31 -18.12
C TRP A 77 -2.63 5.86 -18.19
N LEU A 78 -3.41 4.97 -18.84
CA LEU A 78 -3.06 3.56 -18.98
C LEU A 78 -1.68 3.34 -19.64
N PRO A 79 -1.28 4.08 -20.70
CA PRO A 79 0.06 3.95 -21.27
C PRO A 79 1.16 4.28 -20.27
N LEU A 80 0.96 5.29 -19.42
CA LEU A 80 1.92 5.70 -18.41
C LEU A 80 2.08 4.63 -17.32
N LEU A 81 0.96 4.11 -16.81
CA LEU A 81 0.96 3.01 -15.85
C LEU A 81 1.60 1.75 -16.44
N PHE A 82 1.29 1.42 -17.70
CA PHE A 82 1.88 0.29 -18.39
C PHE A 82 3.40 0.45 -18.54
N LEU A 83 3.87 1.63 -18.91
CA LEU A 83 5.31 1.92 -19.01
C LEU A 83 6.02 1.76 -17.66
N GLY A 84 5.45 2.34 -16.59
CA GLY A 84 5.99 2.18 -15.24
C GLY A 84 6.02 0.73 -14.79
N ALA A 85 4.94 -0.02 -15.03
CA ALA A 85 4.84 -1.44 -14.69
C ALA A 85 5.84 -2.27 -15.50
N PHE A 86 6.01 -1.98 -16.79
CA PHE A 86 6.95 -2.68 -17.67
C PHE A 86 8.40 -2.61 -17.15
N PHE A 87 8.85 -1.43 -16.70
CA PHE A 87 10.18 -1.30 -16.09
C PHE A 87 10.23 -1.93 -14.70
N ALA A 88 9.21 -1.71 -13.86
CA ALA A 88 9.20 -2.19 -12.49
C ALA A 88 9.19 -3.72 -12.40
N VAL A 89 8.46 -4.40 -13.29
CA VAL A 89 8.37 -5.87 -13.32
C VAL A 89 9.71 -6.51 -13.67
N GLN A 90 10.53 -5.88 -14.50
CA GLN A 90 11.87 -6.39 -14.82
C GLN A 90 12.79 -6.40 -13.60
N LEU A 91 12.59 -5.47 -12.65
CA LEU A 91 13.37 -5.41 -11.42
C LEU A 91 12.80 -6.34 -10.33
N SER A 92 11.50 -6.20 -10.04
CA SER A 92 10.80 -7.02 -9.06
C SER A 92 9.35 -7.19 -9.49
N PRO A 93 9.00 -8.33 -10.14
CA PRO A 93 7.64 -8.59 -10.60
C PRO A 93 6.61 -8.48 -9.47
N ILE A 94 6.98 -9.00 -8.30
CA ILE A 94 6.07 -9.13 -7.17
C ILE A 94 5.83 -7.78 -6.49
N ALA A 95 6.88 -6.96 -6.32
CA ALA A 95 6.68 -5.60 -5.80
C ALA A 95 5.91 -4.73 -6.79
N ALA A 96 6.19 -4.83 -8.10
CA ALA A 96 5.46 -4.08 -9.11
C ALA A 96 3.96 -4.41 -9.11
N LEU A 97 3.62 -5.70 -9.08
CA LEU A 97 2.23 -6.16 -8.98
C LEU A 97 1.59 -5.75 -7.65
N ALA A 98 2.33 -5.80 -6.55
CA ALA A 98 1.83 -5.36 -5.24
C ALA A 98 1.52 -3.85 -5.23
N ILE A 99 2.39 -3.01 -5.80
CA ILE A 99 2.16 -1.55 -5.90
C ILE A 99 0.88 -1.28 -6.69
N ILE A 100 0.71 -1.90 -7.87
CA ILE A 100 -0.52 -1.79 -8.67
C ILE A 100 -1.73 -2.32 -7.90
N GLY A 101 -1.60 -3.46 -7.22
CA GLY A 101 -2.67 -4.08 -6.45
C GLY A 101 -3.16 -3.22 -5.28
N PHE A 102 -2.24 -2.63 -4.51
CA PHE A 102 -2.57 -1.71 -3.41
C PHE A 102 -3.21 -0.42 -3.92
N TRP A 103 -2.70 0.12 -5.03
CA TRP A 103 -3.33 1.26 -5.69
C TRP A 103 -4.75 0.94 -6.18
N ALA A 104 -4.93 -0.18 -6.88
CA ALA A 104 -6.24 -0.61 -7.36
C ALA A 104 -7.23 -0.87 -6.22
N ALA A 105 -6.78 -1.47 -5.11
CA ALA A 105 -7.62 -1.66 -3.92
C ALA A 105 -8.11 -0.32 -3.33
N TRP A 106 -7.30 0.73 -3.40
CA TRP A 106 -7.73 2.07 -3.01
C TRP A 106 -8.68 2.72 -4.02
N GLU A 107 -8.40 2.65 -5.32
CA GLU A 107 -9.29 3.16 -6.38
C GLU A 107 -10.69 2.50 -6.32
N LEU A 108 -10.75 1.21 -6.00
CA LEU A 108 -12.00 0.46 -5.80
C LEU A 108 -12.64 0.69 -4.43
N LYS A 109 -12.09 1.58 -3.61
CA LYS A 109 -12.55 1.92 -2.25
C LYS A 109 -12.54 0.75 -1.26
N TRP A 110 -11.79 -0.31 -1.55
CA TRP A 110 -11.60 -1.44 -0.62
C TRP A 110 -10.69 -1.02 0.54
N TRP A 111 -9.74 -0.13 0.29
CA TRP A 111 -8.75 0.36 1.25
C TRP A 111 -8.81 1.88 1.38
N GLY A 112 -8.38 2.41 2.53
CA GLY A 112 -8.14 3.85 2.69
C GLY A 112 -6.90 4.29 1.92
N GLY A 113 -6.85 5.57 1.52
CA GLY A 113 -5.69 6.11 0.80
C GLY A 113 -4.40 5.99 1.62
N ALA A 114 -4.46 6.23 2.93
CA ALA A 114 -3.31 6.03 3.82
C ALA A 114 -2.86 4.58 3.91
N ASP A 115 -3.79 3.61 3.90
CA ASP A 115 -3.45 2.20 3.92
C ASP A 115 -2.68 1.82 2.65
N ALA A 116 -3.17 2.25 1.48
CA ALA A 116 -2.53 1.95 0.20
C ALA A 116 -1.16 2.61 0.07
N VAL A 117 -1.04 3.90 0.40
CA VAL A 117 0.24 4.62 0.34
C VAL A 117 1.23 4.04 1.35
N SER A 118 0.77 3.62 2.54
CA SER A 118 1.64 2.95 3.52
C SER A 118 2.09 1.57 3.04
N ALA A 119 1.20 0.79 2.42
CA ALA A 119 1.56 -0.50 1.84
C ALA A 119 2.59 -0.35 0.71
N ILE A 120 2.37 0.60 -0.20
CA ILE A 120 3.31 0.94 -1.27
C ILE A 120 4.67 1.39 -0.70
N THR A 121 4.66 2.22 0.36
CA THR A 121 5.88 2.65 1.06
C THR A 121 6.66 1.45 1.59
N VAL A 122 5.99 0.48 2.22
CA VAL A 122 6.65 -0.72 2.72
C VAL A 122 7.15 -1.61 1.58
N CYS A 123 6.43 -1.70 0.45
CA CYS A 123 6.93 -2.36 -0.76
C CYS A 123 8.20 -1.71 -1.32
N LEU A 124 8.34 -0.39 -1.24
CA LEU A 124 9.56 0.31 -1.65
C LEU A 124 10.74 0.00 -0.70
N ILE A 125 10.49 -0.17 0.59
CA ILE A 125 11.54 -0.50 1.58
C ILE A 125 11.98 -1.96 1.44
N TRP A 126 11.01 -2.87 1.24
CA TRP A 126 11.26 -4.31 1.10
C TRP A 126 10.55 -4.85 -0.16
N PRO A 127 11.15 -4.67 -1.35
CA PRO A 127 10.57 -5.10 -2.62
C PRO A 127 10.62 -6.62 -2.86
N GLY A 128 11.01 -7.39 -1.85
CA GLY A 128 11.10 -8.85 -1.92
C GLY A 128 9.79 -9.56 -1.57
N MET A 129 9.73 -10.85 -1.87
CA MET A 129 8.55 -11.68 -1.61
C MET A 129 8.16 -11.76 -0.13
N SER A 130 9.14 -11.71 0.77
CA SER A 130 8.91 -11.97 2.19
C SER A 130 7.86 -11.04 2.80
N PHE A 131 7.91 -9.74 2.47
CA PHE A 131 6.90 -8.79 2.95
C PHE A 131 5.51 -9.12 2.40
N ILE A 132 5.40 -9.39 1.09
CA ILE A 132 4.12 -9.70 0.44
C ILE A 132 3.51 -10.98 1.01
N VAL A 133 4.31 -12.02 1.24
CA VAL A 133 3.85 -13.25 1.88
C VAL A 133 3.39 -12.99 3.31
N SER A 134 4.18 -12.27 4.13
CA SER A 134 3.76 -11.91 5.49
C SER A 134 2.45 -11.12 5.49
N PHE A 135 2.30 -10.19 4.54
CA PHE A 135 1.09 -9.41 4.36
C PHE A 135 -0.12 -10.29 4.01
N LEU A 136 -0.01 -11.16 3.00
CA LEU A 136 -1.08 -12.04 2.58
C LEU A 136 -1.50 -13.01 3.70
N VAL A 137 -0.55 -13.56 4.45
CA VAL A 137 -0.83 -14.44 5.58
C VAL A 137 -1.62 -13.70 6.65
N ILE A 138 -1.20 -12.50 7.05
CA ILE A 138 -1.92 -11.74 8.08
C ILE A 138 -3.28 -11.27 7.59
N HIS A 139 -3.35 -10.77 6.35
CA HIS A 139 -4.61 -10.36 5.75
C HIS A 139 -5.60 -11.53 5.73
N PHE A 140 -5.17 -12.71 5.32
CA PHE A 140 -6.00 -13.92 5.29
C PHE A 140 -6.49 -14.33 6.68
N ILE A 141 -5.61 -14.33 7.69
CA ILE A 141 -5.99 -14.62 9.09
C ILE A 141 -7.07 -13.65 9.57
N VAL A 142 -6.91 -12.35 9.30
CA VAL A 142 -7.86 -11.32 9.74
C VAL A 142 -9.20 -11.44 8.99
N VAL A 143 -9.19 -11.75 7.69
CA VAL A 143 -10.41 -12.02 6.92
C VAL A 143 -11.17 -13.22 7.50
N ILE A 144 -10.49 -14.33 7.80
CA ILE A 144 -11.13 -15.50 8.42
C ILE A 144 -11.67 -15.16 9.81
N ALA A 145 -10.86 -14.54 10.66
CA ALA A 145 -11.25 -14.22 12.03
C ALA A 145 -12.47 -13.28 12.06
N SER A 146 -12.47 -12.23 11.23
CA SER A 146 -13.61 -11.31 11.13
C SER A 146 -14.86 -12.00 10.55
N GLY A 147 -14.70 -12.87 9.55
CA GLY A 147 -15.78 -13.68 9.00
C GLY A 147 -16.41 -14.61 10.04
N LEU A 148 -15.60 -15.31 10.84
CA LEU A 148 -16.05 -16.18 11.92
C LEU A 148 -16.78 -15.39 13.02
N VAL A 149 -16.22 -14.25 13.44
CA VAL A 149 -16.86 -13.39 14.44
C VAL A 149 -18.20 -12.88 13.94
N SER A 150 -18.29 -12.47 12.67
CA SER A 150 -19.52 -12.01 12.02
C SER A 150 -20.57 -13.13 11.95
N MET A 151 -20.15 -14.35 11.59
CA MET A 151 -21.04 -15.51 11.55
C MET A 151 -21.60 -15.86 12.93
N ILE A 152 -20.77 -15.83 13.98
CA ILE A 152 -21.18 -16.16 15.35
C ILE A 152 -22.08 -15.06 15.95
N ARG A 153 -21.71 -13.78 15.78
CA ARG A 153 -22.41 -12.66 16.44
C ARG A 153 -23.59 -12.13 15.64
N GLU A 154 -23.48 -12.06 14.32
CA GLU A 154 -24.46 -11.41 13.44
C GLU A 154 -25.27 -12.41 12.60
N GLN A 155 -24.96 -13.71 12.66
CA GLN A 155 -25.55 -14.77 11.83
C GLN A 155 -25.54 -14.47 10.33
N LYS A 156 -24.61 -13.62 9.89
CA LYS A 156 -24.43 -13.20 8.50
C LYS A 156 -22.95 -13.17 8.20
N ILE A 157 -22.57 -13.57 6.98
CA ILE A 157 -21.21 -13.34 6.50
C ILE A 157 -21.18 -11.92 5.97
N LYS A 158 -20.65 -10.98 6.76
CA LYS A 158 -20.33 -9.64 6.27
C LYS A 158 -18.83 -9.49 6.08
N LEU A 159 -18.44 -9.04 4.90
CA LEU A 159 -17.07 -8.58 4.65
C LEU A 159 -16.89 -7.26 5.40
N HIS A 160 -16.15 -7.28 6.50
CA HIS A 160 -15.85 -6.07 7.25
C HIS A 160 -14.79 -5.25 6.51
N ARG A 161 -14.90 -3.91 6.58
CA ARG A 161 -13.80 -3.04 6.16
C ARG A 161 -12.65 -3.25 7.14
N LEU A 162 -11.61 -3.96 6.72
CA LEU A 162 -10.48 -4.29 7.57
C LEU A 162 -9.54 -3.09 7.70
N PRO A 163 -9.04 -2.79 8.91
CA PRO A 163 -8.10 -1.69 9.08
C PRO A 163 -6.74 -2.09 8.49
N GLY A 164 -6.33 -1.41 7.41
CA GLY A 164 -5.15 -1.78 6.63
C GLY A 164 -3.84 -1.54 7.39
N LEU A 165 -3.73 -0.40 8.08
CA LEU A 165 -2.53 -0.03 8.85
C LEU A 165 -2.17 -1.03 9.97
N PRO A 166 -3.09 -1.47 10.86
CA PRO A 166 -2.80 -2.53 11.83
C PRO A 166 -2.37 -3.86 11.19
N ILE A 167 -2.98 -4.23 10.05
CA ILE A 167 -2.58 -5.41 9.27
C ILE A 167 -1.15 -5.24 8.79
N LEU A 168 -0.80 -4.07 8.24
CA LEU A 168 0.56 -3.77 7.78
C LEU A 168 1.58 -3.84 8.92
N LEU A 169 1.26 -3.27 10.10
CA LEU A 169 2.11 -3.35 11.28
C LEU A 169 2.36 -4.82 11.69
N ALA A 170 1.31 -5.61 11.82
CA ALA A 170 1.42 -7.03 12.17
C ALA A 170 2.23 -7.81 11.14
N SER A 171 2.07 -7.48 9.85
CA SER A 171 2.84 -8.08 8.75
C SER A 171 4.34 -7.79 8.86
N VAL A 172 4.71 -6.55 9.18
CA VAL A 172 6.12 -6.14 9.37
C VAL A 172 6.73 -6.77 10.63
N LEU A 173 5.96 -6.91 11.70
CA LEU A 173 6.41 -7.61 12.92
C LEU A 173 6.69 -9.09 12.64
N ILE A 174 5.79 -9.78 11.92
CA ILE A 174 5.97 -11.19 11.55
C ILE A 174 7.13 -11.38 10.59
N LEU A 175 7.30 -10.47 9.62
CA LEU A 175 8.45 -10.49 8.72
C LEU A 175 9.77 -10.52 9.51
N LYS A 176 9.88 -9.72 10.58
CA LYS A 176 11.08 -9.68 11.41
C LYS A 176 11.29 -10.94 12.22
N VAL A 177 10.22 -11.48 12.80
CA VAL A 177 10.25 -12.77 13.50
C VAL A 177 10.73 -13.84 12.52
N GLY A 178 10.13 -13.93 11.33
CA GLY A 178 10.54 -14.89 10.29
C GLY A 178 12.02 -14.77 9.90
N ILE A 179 12.53 -13.54 9.71
CA ILE A 179 13.95 -13.30 9.39
C ILE A 179 14.87 -13.73 10.55
N ILE A 180 14.46 -13.56 11.81
CA ILE A 180 15.27 -13.93 12.98
C ILE A 180 15.30 -15.45 13.19
N PHE A 181 14.22 -16.16 12.88
CA PHE A 181 14.11 -17.61 13.12
C PHE A 181 14.56 -18.49 11.94
N LEU A 182 14.63 -17.94 10.71
CA LEU A 182 14.96 -18.70 9.49
C LEU A 182 16.28 -18.26 8.81
N GLY A 183 16.97 -17.26 9.36
CA GLY A 183 18.28 -16.78 8.89
C GLY A 183 19.39 -17.14 9.86
#